data_AF-A0A2E7J3J0-F1
#
_entry.id   AF-A0A2E7J3J0-F1
#
_cell.length_a   1.000
_cell.length_b   1.000
_cell.length_c   1.000
_cell.angle_alpha   90.00
_cell.angle_beta   90.00
_cell.angle_gamma   90.00
#
_symmetry.space_group_name_H-M   'P 1'
#
loop_
_entity.id
_entity.type
_entity.pdbx_description
1 polymer ?
#
loop_
_entity_poly.entity_id
_entity_poly.type
_entity_poly.pdbx_seq_one_letter_code
_entity_poly.pdbx_strand_id
1 'polypeptide(L)'
;MSVMEGGGLLGKAMEQMSEGTVLAEISSEGDPSQDSDLLFGGKQLPYGVGMGLGAFLLSWLLASPSVQSNYAWSGIVPVALLGASFFLVWNAIDRRFVEVLAVVYLLLAASPFIASSVSTSSITISESSLSLDSTEIDLKIRQSGGLFSSSIDSAEVSVSLSGNVVWSDSVSFSIDRSDGIGDYGLLTLTVSDFYSGNPDPSGYEVTVEAGDSSDSFNLDSKHLLRTVEEVQTESFGYMGTGSDCSGNTDNCVLGVVLTTWIGLDAIGSSRPGGMPLANYNVTATLSEGTDLAVSYPSITVVNGIATWEDSDGEYGDGELQVGDYGSELPLDGSESATEFDRMYIPLSDFKSSGDYGCYTFSVDVTQSNPWGAESSVGSETYYEYEKSGSTESWTLVSNC
;
A
#
# COMPACT_ATOMS: atom_id res chain seq x y z
N MET A 1 -77.77 -9.28 -31.32
CA MET A 1 -77.78 -10.54 -30.55
C MET A 1 -77.23 -11.64 -31.45
N SER A 2 -75.94 -11.94 -31.27
CA SER A 2 -75.21 -13.06 -31.88
C SER A 2 -73.77 -12.91 -31.41
N VAL A 3 -73.41 -13.55 -30.30
CA VAL A 3 -72.02 -13.67 -29.84
C VAL A 3 -71.53 -15.04 -30.27
N MET A 4 -70.58 -15.07 -31.20
CA MET A 4 -69.72 -16.24 -31.42
C MET A 4 -68.53 -16.08 -30.48
N GLU A 5 -68.44 -16.95 -29.48
CA GLU A 5 -67.26 -17.08 -28.61
C GLU A 5 -66.42 -18.26 -29.14
N GLY A 6 -65.28 -17.95 -29.76
CA GLY A 6 -64.33 -18.94 -30.25
C GLY A 6 -63.49 -19.47 -29.09
N GLY A 7 -63.86 -20.66 -28.58
CA GLY A 7 -63.10 -21.39 -27.57
C GLY A 7 -61.72 -21.81 -28.08
N GLY A 8 -60.68 -21.46 -27.29
CA GLY A 8 -59.27 -21.62 -27.61
C GLY A 8 -58.70 -23.04 -27.46
N LEU A 9 -57.42 -23.14 -27.79
CA LEU A 9 -56.57 -24.34 -27.95
C LEU A 9 -56.59 -25.36 -26.79
N LEU A 10 -57.09 -25.01 -25.62
CA LEU A 10 -57.26 -25.93 -24.48
C LEU A 10 -58.42 -26.93 -24.68
N GLY A 11 -59.43 -26.59 -25.48
CA GLY A 11 -60.54 -27.51 -25.80
C GLY A 11 -60.09 -28.68 -26.71
N LYS A 12 -59.13 -28.45 -27.59
CA LYS A 12 -58.60 -29.50 -28.49
C LYS A 12 -57.59 -30.43 -27.83
N ALA A 13 -56.97 -30.03 -26.72
CA ALA A 13 -56.03 -30.87 -25.99
C ALA A 13 -56.71 -31.88 -25.06
N MET A 14 -57.94 -31.59 -24.62
CA MET A 14 -58.70 -32.48 -23.71
C MET A 14 -59.37 -33.66 -24.45
N GLU A 15 -59.68 -33.49 -25.73
CA GLU A 15 -60.21 -34.56 -26.59
C GLU A 15 -59.16 -35.63 -26.94
N GLN A 16 -57.86 -35.31 -26.87
CA GLN A 16 -56.77 -36.28 -27.11
C GLN A 16 -56.37 -37.09 -25.88
N MET A 17 -56.89 -36.80 -24.68
CA MET A 17 -56.61 -37.58 -23.47
C MET A 17 -57.71 -38.59 -23.10
N SER A 18 -58.82 -38.67 -23.85
CA SER A 18 -59.99 -39.46 -23.42
C SER A 18 -60.27 -40.74 -24.21
N GLU A 19 -59.54 -41.08 -25.28
CA GLU A 19 -59.79 -42.34 -25.99
C GLU A 19 -58.51 -43.13 -26.24
N GLY A 20 -58.47 -44.35 -25.69
CA GLY A 20 -57.60 -45.40 -26.17
C GLY A 20 -56.56 -45.87 -25.17
N THR A 21 -57.01 -46.58 -24.14
CA THR A 21 -56.24 -47.69 -23.56
C THR A 21 -55.69 -48.56 -24.68
N VAL A 22 -54.38 -48.50 -24.91
CA VAL A 22 -53.66 -49.56 -25.63
C VAL A 22 -52.55 -50.05 -24.70
N LEU A 23 -52.94 -50.96 -23.80
CA LEU A 23 -52.07 -52.01 -23.31
C LEU A 23 -51.64 -52.82 -24.54
N ALA A 24 -50.50 -52.44 -25.14
CA ALA A 24 -49.79 -53.32 -26.05
C ALA A 24 -48.81 -54.15 -25.22
N GLU A 25 -49.31 -55.31 -24.83
CA GLU A 25 -48.60 -56.52 -24.46
C GLU A 25 -47.33 -56.71 -25.32
N ILE A 26 -46.15 -56.60 -24.72
CA ILE A 26 -44.91 -57.10 -25.33
C ILE A 26 -44.82 -58.57 -24.97
N SER A 27 -45.29 -59.40 -25.91
CA SER A 27 -45.14 -60.85 -25.90
C SER A 27 -43.68 -61.25 -25.70
N SER A 28 -43.49 -62.22 -24.81
CA SER A 28 -42.27 -63.00 -24.69
C SER A 28 -42.15 -63.98 -25.85
N GLU A 29 -41.09 -63.88 -26.63
CA GLU A 29 -40.53 -65.02 -27.35
C GLU A 29 -39.01 -64.85 -27.35
N GLY A 30 -38.32 -65.82 -26.74
CA GLY A 30 -36.89 -65.78 -26.48
C GLY A 30 -36.08 -66.67 -27.43
N ASP A 31 -34.79 -66.37 -27.54
CA ASP A 31 -33.70 -67.34 -27.31
C ASP A 31 -32.37 -66.55 -27.06
N PRO A 32 -31.29 -67.15 -26.50
CA PRO A 32 -30.66 -66.63 -25.30
C PRO A 32 -29.17 -66.29 -25.51
N SER A 33 -28.49 -65.98 -24.41
CA SER A 33 -27.03 -65.92 -24.24
C SER A 33 -26.32 -64.61 -24.66
N GLN A 34 -26.23 -63.67 -23.72
CA GLN A 34 -25.06 -63.61 -22.85
C GLN A 34 -25.38 -62.72 -21.64
N ASP A 35 -25.40 -63.35 -20.47
CA ASP A 35 -25.46 -62.70 -19.18
C ASP A 35 -24.34 -61.66 -19.05
N SER A 36 -24.76 -60.42 -18.87
CA SER A 36 -24.05 -59.50 -17.99
C SER A 36 -25.08 -58.93 -17.01
N ASP A 37 -25.52 -59.79 -16.11
CA ASP A 37 -26.21 -59.42 -14.87
C ASP A 37 -25.21 -58.64 -13.99
N LEU A 38 -25.08 -57.35 -14.28
CA LEU A 38 -24.30 -56.39 -13.51
C LEU A 38 -25.27 -55.46 -12.76
N LEU A 39 -25.66 -55.92 -11.57
CA LEU A 39 -26.15 -55.18 -10.38
C LEU A 39 -27.36 -54.23 -10.50
N PHE A 40 -27.86 -53.91 -11.69
CA PHE A 40 -28.98 -52.99 -11.87
C PHE A 40 -29.95 -53.50 -12.95
N GLY A 41 -30.73 -54.54 -12.65
CA GLY A 41 -31.80 -55.02 -13.53
C GLY A 41 -32.95 -54.00 -13.66
N GLY A 42 -33.37 -53.68 -14.88
CA GLY A 42 -34.62 -52.98 -15.26
C GLY A 42 -34.86 -51.55 -14.73
N LYS A 43 -34.08 -51.07 -13.76
CA LYS A 43 -34.26 -49.79 -13.05
C LYS A 43 -33.09 -48.83 -13.24
N GLN A 44 -32.22 -49.07 -14.23
CA GLN A 44 -31.04 -48.23 -14.50
C GLN A 44 -31.42 -46.76 -14.77
N LEU A 45 -32.50 -46.54 -15.52
CA LEU A 45 -32.98 -45.20 -15.85
C LEU A 45 -33.39 -44.37 -14.61
N PRO A 46 -34.31 -44.82 -13.72
CA PRO A 46 -34.71 -44.04 -12.56
C PRO A 46 -33.56 -43.85 -11.54
N TYR A 47 -32.66 -44.82 -11.39
CA TYR A 47 -31.47 -44.66 -10.54
C TYR A 47 -30.48 -43.65 -11.12
N GLY A 48 -30.23 -43.71 -12.43
CA GLY A 48 -29.39 -42.74 -13.13
C GLY A 48 -29.93 -41.32 -13.01
N VAL A 49 -31.22 -41.11 -13.28
CA VAL A 49 -31.88 -39.80 -13.16
C VAL A 49 -31.87 -39.29 -11.70
N GLY A 50 -32.21 -40.14 -10.74
CA GLY A 50 -32.20 -39.77 -9.31
C GLY A 50 -30.81 -39.39 -8.82
N MET A 51 -29.78 -40.12 -9.22
CA MET A 51 -28.39 -39.80 -8.91
C MET A 51 -27.92 -38.52 -9.59
N GLY A 52 -28.35 -38.26 -10.83
CA GLY A 52 -28.04 -37.03 -11.56
C GLY A 52 -28.64 -35.80 -10.89
N LEU A 53 -29.90 -35.88 -10.45
CA LEU A 53 -30.56 -34.81 -9.69
C LEU A 53 -29.88 -34.59 -8.33
N GLY A 54 -29.54 -35.65 -7.61
CA GLY A 54 -28.79 -35.55 -6.35
C GLY A 54 -27.43 -34.90 -6.53
N ALA A 55 -26.69 -35.30 -7.58
CA ALA A 55 -25.39 -34.73 -7.91
C ALA A 55 -25.49 -33.25 -8.32
N PHE A 56 -26.54 -32.89 -9.07
CA PHE A 56 -26.82 -31.50 -9.42
C PHE A 56 -27.08 -30.66 -8.18
N LEU A 57 -27.98 -31.06 -7.28
CA LEU A 57 -28.25 -30.31 -6.05
C LEU A 57 -27.00 -30.21 -5.16
N LEU A 58 -26.20 -31.28 -5.08
CA LEU A 58 -24.93 -31.27 -4.37
C LEU A 58 -23.91 -30.31 -5.00
N SER A 59 -23.89 -30.21 -6.33
CA SER A 59 -23.00 -29.29 -7.05
C SER A 59 -23.30 -27.83 -6.72
N TRP A 60 -24.56 -27.45 -6.53
CA TRP A 60 -24.93 -26.10 -6.09
C TRP A 60 -24.50 -25.79 -4.64
N LEU A 61 -24.54 -26.78 -3.76
CA LEU A 61 -24.07 -26.62 -2.39
C LEU A 61 -22.54 -26.46 -2.33
N LEU A 62 -21.81 -27.28 -3.09
CA LEU A 62 -20.35 -27.31 -3.10
C LEU A 62 -19.72 -26.23 -3.98
N ALA A 63 -20.48 -25.65 -4.92
CA ALA A 63 -20.02 -24.52 -5.72
C ALA A 63 -19.93 -23.21 -4.91
N SER A 64 -20.34 -23.19 -3.64
CA SER A 64 -20.20 -22.01 -2.79
C SER A 64 -18.72 -21.60 -2.58
N PRO A 65 -18.38 -20.30 -2.71
CA PRO A 65 -17.00 -19.83 -2.58
C PRO A 65 -16.34 -20.19 -1.23
N SER A 66 -17.11 -20.18 -0.15
CA SER A 66 -16.64 -20.54 1.20
C SER A 66 -16.22 -22.01 1.33
N VAL A 67 -16.88 -22.92 0.61
CA VAL A 67 -16.52 -24.35 0.61
C VAL A 67 -15.34 -24.61 -0.32
N GLN A 68 -15.30 -23.95 -1.49
CA GLN A 68 -14.20 -24.13 -2.45
C GLN A 68 -12.85 -23.61 -1.93
N SER A 69 -12.83 -22.51 -1.16
CA SER A 69 -11.59 -22.01 -0.55
C SER A 69 -10.98 -23.00 0.47
N ASN A 70 -11.82 -23.72 1.22
CA ASN A 70 -11.40 -24.70 2.20
C ASN A 70 -11.12 -26.08 1.60
N TYR A 71 -11.79 -26.44 0.49
CA TYR A 71 -11.72 -27.75 -0.14
C TYR A 71 -11.74 -27.65 -1.67
N ALA A 72 -10.61 -27.28 -2.27
CA ALA A 72 -10.47 -27.12 -3.72
C ALA A 72 -10.85 -28.36 -4.55
N TRP A 73 -10.77 -29.56 -3.98
CA TRP A 73 -11.13 -30.82 -4.65
C TRP A 73 -12.61 -31.21 -4.52
N SER A 74 -13.39 -30.48 -3.72
CA SER A 74 -14.80 -30.82 -3.45
C SER A 74 -15.68 -30.85 -4.70
N GLY A 75 -15.33 -30.08 -5.75
CA GLY A 75 -16.00 -30.09 -7.04
C GLY A 75 -15.89 -31.41 -7.82
N ILE A 76 -14.91 -32.27 -7.51
CA ILE A 76 -14.73 -33.57 -8.20
C ILE A 76 -15.86 -34.54 -7.86
N VAL A 77 -16.38 -34.50 -6.62
CA VAL A 77 -17.42 -35.41 -6.14
C VAL A 77 -18.73 -35.30 -6.95
N PRO A 78 -19.35 -34.12 -7.11
CA PRO A 78 -20.55 -33.99 -7.93
C PRO A 78 -20.28 -34.27 -9.41
N VAL A 79 -19.09 -33.94 -9.94
CA VAL A 79 -18.71 -34.26 -11.33
C VAL A 79 -18.62 -35.77 -11.55
N ALA A 80 -18.01 -36.52 -10.62
CA ALA A 80 -17.93 -37.96 -10.68
C ALA A 80 -19.33 -38.62 -10.59
N LEU A 81 -20.20 -38.11 -9.73
CA LEU A 81 -21.59 -38.59 -9.61
C LEU A 81 -22.42 -38.28 -10.87
N LEU A 82 -22.24 -37.11 -11.48
CA LEU A 82 -22.85 -36.78 -12.78
C LEU A 82 -22.34 -37.70 -13.90
N GLY A 83 -21.04 -38.01 -13.91
CA GLY A 83 -20.46 -38.97 -14.87
C GLY A 83 -21.00 -40.39 -14.70
N ALA A 84 -21.11 -40.87 -13.46
CA ALA A 84 -21.72 -42.16 -13.15
C ALA A 84 -23.23 -42.17 -13.52
N SER A 85 -23.92 -41.05 -13.31
CA SER A 85 -25.34 -40.89 -13.62
C SER A 85 -25.55 -40.94 -15.13
N PHE A 86 -24.72 -40.22 -15.88
CA PHE A 86 -24.69 -40.24 -17.33
C PHE A 86 -24.47 -41.66 -17.87
N PHE A 87 -23.51 -42.40 -17.31
CA PHE A 87 -23.25 -43.78 -17.73
C PHE A 87 -24.47 -44.71 -17.55
N LEU A 88 -25.19 -44.57 -16.43
CA LEU A 88 -26.41 -45.35 -16.18
C LEU A 88 -27.56 -44.98 -17.12
N VAL A 89 -27.75 -43.68 -17.39
CA VAL A 89 -28.81 -43.21 -18.30
C VAL A 89 -28.48 -43.53 -19.76
N TRP A 90 -27.22 -43.38 -20.17
CA TRP A 90 -26.71 -43.74 -21.50
C TRP A 90 -27.04 -45.19 -21.86
N ASN A 91 -26.79 -46.13 -20.94
CA ASN A 91 -27.02 -47.56 -21.18
C ASN A 91 -28.50 -47.94 -21.18
N ALA A 92 -29.38 -47.07 -20.69
CA ALA A 92 -30.81 -47.33 -20.55
C ALA A 92 -31.68 -46.67 -21.64
N ILE A 93 -31.10 -45.82 -22.50
CA ILE A 93 -31.82 -45.07 -23.53
C ILE A 93 -31.34 -45.45 -24.95
N ASP A 94 -32.18 -45.14 -25.94
CA ASP A 94 -31.85 -45.32 -27.35
C ASP A 94 -30.70 -44.38 -27.78
N ARG A 95 -29.75 -44.92 -28.55
CA ARG A 95 -28.51 -44.25 -28.98
C ARG A 95 -28.75 -42.93 -29.72
N ARG A 96 -29.90 -42.74 -30.35
CA ARG A 96 -30.27 -41.48 -31.03
C ARG A 96 -30.47 -40.27 -30.10
N PHE A 97 -30.73 -40.49 -28.80
CA PHE A 97 -30.96 -39.39 -27.83
C PHE A 97 -29.74 -39.07 -26.97
N VAL A 98 -28.69 -39.87 -27.11
CA VAL A 98 -27.51 -39.83 -26.28
C VAL A 98 -26.69 -38.54 -26.49
N GLU A 99 -26.63 -38.04 -27.72
CA GLU A 99 -25.96 -36.75 -28.02
C GLU A 99 -26.64 -35.59 -27.29
N VAL A 100 -27.98 -35.54 -27.34
CA VAL A 100 -28.77 -34.53 -26.62
C VAL A 100 -28.57 -34.66 -25.11
N LEU A 101 -28.55 -35.90 -24.59
CA LEU A 101 -28.29 -36.17 -23.19
C LEU A 101 -26.91 -35.65 -22.75
N ALA A 102 -25.86 -35.87 -23.54
CA ALA A 102 -24.52 -35.42 -23.23
C ALA A 102 -24.44 -33.88 -23.14
N VAL A 103 -25.10 -33.16 -24.06
CA VAL A 103 -25.20 -31.70 -24.02
C VAL A 103 -25.94 -31.23 -22.77
N VAL A 104 -27.05 -31.87 -22.40
CA VAL A 104 -27.81 -31.53 -21.18
C VAL A 104 -26.98 -31.76 -19.92
N TYR A 105 -26.25 -32.88 -19.81
CA TYR A 105 -25.37 -33.14 -18.67
C TYR A 105 -24.20 -32.16 -18.59
N LEU A 106 -23.63 -31.75 -19.72
CA LEU A 106 -22.61 -30.70 -19.76
C LEU A 106 -23.16 -29.36 -19.28
N LEU A 107 -24.35 -28.96 -19.73
CA LEU A 107 -25.00 -27.73 -19.28
C LEU A 107 -25.34 -27.76 -17.79
N LEU A 108 -25.84 -28.90 -17.28
CA LEU A 108 -26.13 -29.09 -15.86
C LEU A 108 -24.85 -29.10 -15.01
N ALA A 109 -23.76 -29.68 -15.50
CA ALA A 109 -22.47 -29.67 -14.83
C ALA A 109 -21.86 -28.26 -14.82
N ALA A 110 -22.04 -27.48 -15.89
CA ALA A 110 -21.51 -26.13 -16.01
C ALA A 110 -22.34 -25.08 -15.24
N SER A 111 -23.65 -25.28 -15.06
CA SER A 111 -24.54 -24.24 -14.51
C SER A 111 -24.15 -23.71 -13.12
N PRO A 112 -23.71 -24.52 -12.14
CA PRO A 112 -23.31 -23.99 -10.83
C PRO A 112 -22.06 -23.11 -10.93
N PHE A 113 -21.12 -23.46 -11.81
CA PHE A 113 -19.91 -22.68 -12.04
C PHE A 113 -20.20 -21.38 -12.78
N ILE A 114 -21.02 -21.45 -13.83
CA ILE A 114 -21.49 -20.25 -14.55
C ILE A 114 -22.24 -19.33 -13.57
N ALA A 115 -23.15 -19.87 -12.75
CA ALA A 115 -23.89 -19.09 -11.77
C ALA A 115 -22.97 -18.44 -10.72
N SER A 116 -22.02 -19.20 -10.16
CA SER A 116 -21.02 -18.67 -9.23
C SER A 116 -20.18 -17.56 -9.87
N SER A 117 -19.64 -17.78 -11.07
CA SER A 117 -18.82 -16.79 -11.78
C SER A 117 -19.59 -15.56 -12.25
N VAL A 118 -20.91 -15.69 -12.43
CA VAL A 118 -21.80 -14.58 -12.77
C VAL A 118 -22.08 -13.68 -11.56
N SER A 119 -22.24 -14.27 -10.37
CA SER A 119 -22.75 -13.56 -9.19
C SER A 119 -21.68 -12.98 -8.26
N THR A 120 -20.45 -13.53 -8.24
CA THR A 120 -19.42 -13.09 -7.29
C THR A 120 -18.30 -12.36 -8.00
N SER A 121 -18.17 -11.05 -7.72
CA SER A 121 -16.99 -10.27 -8.03
C SER A 121 -16.11 -10.13 -6.78
N SER A 122 -14.79 -10.29 -6.95
CA SER A 122 -13.79 -10.02 -5.93
C SER A 122 -12.89 -8.87 -6.36
N ILE A 123 -12.54 -7.98 -5.44
CA ILE A 123 -11.51 -6.97 -5.65
C ILE A 123 -10.16 -7.46 -5.14
N THR A 124 -9.09 -6.96 -5.77
CA THR A 124 -7.71 -7.19 -5.34
C THR A 124 -6.88 -5.93 -5.55
N ILE A 125 -6.05 -5.59 -4.56
CA ILE A 125 -5.06 -4.52 -4.64
C ILE A 125 -3.77 -5.13 -5.18
N SER A 126 -3.40 -4.76 -6.41
CA SER A 126 -2.29 -5.40 -7.11
C SER A 126 -0.96 -4.67 -6.97
N GLU A 127 -0.99 -3.37 -6.74
CA GLU A 127 0.18 -2.49 -6.71
C GLU A 127 -0.17 -1.18 -6.01
N SER A 128 0.85 -0.53 -5.44
CA SER A 128 0.79 0.88 -5.03
C SER A 128 1.92 1.68 -5.68
N SER A 129 1.65 2.92 -6.04
CA SER A 129 2.65 3.84 -6.59
C SER A 129 2.51 5.23 -5.97
N LEU A 130 3.64 5.84 -5.63
CA LEU A 130 3.69 7.21 -5.13
C LEU A 130 3.73 8.20 -6.30
N SER A 131 3.01 9.32 -6.18
CA SER A 131 3.05 10.43 -7.12
C SER A 131 4.44 11.10 -7.15
N LEU A 132 4.75 11.83 -8.23
CA LEU A 132 6.05 12.47 -8.40
C LEU A 132 6.35 13.55 -7.35
N ASP A 133 5.31 14.24 -6.89
CA ASP A 133 5.38 15.25 -5.82
C ASP A 133 5.26 14.63 -4.41
N SER A 134 5.12 13.30 -4.35
CA SER A 134 5.05 12.51 -3.10
C SER A 134 3.86 12.85 -2.20
N THR A 135 2.78 13.39 -2.75
CA THR A 135 1.56 13.81 -2.03
C THR A 135 0.43 12.78 -2.14
N GLU A 136 0.41 11.96 -3.18
CA GLU A 136 -0.65 11.00 -3.48
C GLU A 136 -0.08 9.59 -3.64
N ILE A 137 -0.83 8.60 -3.17
CA ILE A 137 -0.57 7.18 -3.40
C ILE A 137 -1.72 6.61 -4.22
N ASP A 138 -1.38 6.08 -5.39
CA ASP A 138 -2.31 5.37 -6.26
C ASP A 138 -2.29 3.88 -5.96
N LEU A 139 -3.44 3.31 -5.64
CA LEU A 139 -3.67 1.88 -5.49
C LEU A 139 -4.31 1.32 -6.76
N LYS A 140 -3.69 0.27 -7.30
CA LYS A 140 -4.17 -0.40 -8.50
C LYS A 140 -5.15 -1.52 -8.14
N ILE A 141 -6.44 -1.23 -8.31
CA ILE A 141 -7.54 -2.13 -7.96
C ILE A 141 -7.98 -2.93 -9.18
N ARG A 142 -8.08 -4.26 -9.03
CA ARG A 142 -8.61 -5.17 -10.04
C ARG A 142 -9.87 -5.85 -9.56
N GLN A 143 -10.85 -5.98 -10.45
CA GLN A 143 -12.04 -6.79 -10.25
C GLN A 143 -11.89 -8.11 -11.01
N SER A 144 -12.12 -9.22 -10.32
CA SER A 144 -12.12 -10.57 -10.89
C SER A 144 -13.46 -11.25 -10.63
N GLY A 145 -13.93 -12.05 -11.59
CA GLY A 145 -15.26 -12.67 -11.52
C GLY A 145 -16.40 -11.66 -11.74
N GLY A 146 -17.65 -12.14 -11.75
CA GLY A 146 -18.82 -11.29 -11.95
C GLY A 146 -19.07 -10.90 -13.41
N LEU A 147 -19.40 -11.87 -14.27
CA LEU A 147 -19.71 -11.58 -15.70
C LEU A 147 -20.85 -10.56 -15.89
N PHE A 148 -21.71 -10.39 -14.88
CA PHE A 148 -22.74 -9.33 -14.82
C PHE A 148 -22.64 -8.47 -13.55
N SER A 149 -21.49 -8.43 -12.88
CA SER A 149 -21.34 -7.57 -11.72
C SER A 149 -21.45 -6.10 -12.15
N SER A 150 -22.14 -5.31 -11.33
CA SER A 150 -22.17 -3.86 -11.47
C SER A 150 -20.75 -3.30 -11.45
N SER A 151 -20.53 -2.22 -12.19
CA SER A 151 -19.30 -1.43 -12.06
C SER A 151 -19.16 -0.99 -10.61
N ILE A 152 -17.93 -1.11 -10.11
CA ILE A 152 -17.56 -0.57 -8.81
C ILE A 152 -17.18 0.89 -9.07
N ASP A 153 -18.02 1.80 -8.57
CA ASP A 153 -17.86 3.24 -8.78
C ASP A 153 -17.36 3.95 -7.51
N SER A 154 -17.34 3.25 -6.37
CA SER A 154 -16.81 3.70 -5.08
C SER A 154 -16.41 2.52 -4.19
N ALA A 155 -15.50 2.77 -3.24
CA ALA A 155 -15.18 1.85 -2.16
C ALA A 155 -15.09 2.59 -0.82
N GLU A 156 -15.45 1.89 0.26
CA GLU A 156 -15.12 2.33 1.60
C GLU A 156 -13.66 1.96 1.86
N VAL A 157 -12.84 2.97 2.16
CA VAL A 157 -11.42 2.79 2.41
C VAL A 157 -11.14 3.09 3.86
N SER A 158 -10.32 2.27 4.49
CA SER A 158 -9.75 2.55 5.80
C SER A 158 -8.24 2.37 5.75
N VAL A 159 -7.54 3.26 6.45
CA VAL A 159 -6.10 3.19 6.62
C VAL A 159 -5.83 2.97 8.10
N SER A 160 -5.03 1.96 8.41
CA SER A 160 -4.65 1.62 9.77
C SER A 160 -3.15 1.73 9.98
N LEU A 161 -2.77 2.14 11.18
CA LEU A 161 -1.40 2.18 11.68
C LEU A 161 -1.37 1.43 13.01
N SER A 162 -0.44 0.47 13.14
CA SER A 162 -0.35 -0.40 14.32
C SER A 162 -1.67 -1.12 14.66
N GLY A 163 -2.46 -1.47 13.64
CA GLY A 163 -3.77 -2.12 13.78
C GLY A 163 -4.92 -1.21 14.23
N ASN A 164 -4.71 0.10 14.36
CA ASN A 164 -5.76 1.07 14.66
C ASN A 164 -6.11 1.86 13.39
N VAL A 165 -7.41 1.98 13.08
CA VAL A 165 -7.86 2.81 11.96
C VAL A 165 -7.61 4.28 12.28
N VAL A 166 -6.75 4.93 11.50
CA VAL A 166 -6.39 6.36 11.65
C VAL A 166 -7.19 7.26 10.72
N TRP A 167 -7.67 6.71 9.60
CA TRP A 167 -8.47 7.41 8.61
C TRP A 167 -9.42 6.44 7.92
N SER A 168 -10.60 6.92 7.54
CA SER A 168 -11.52 6.17 6.70
C SER A 168 -12.45 7.13 5.97
N ASP A 169 -12.69 6.84 4.69
CA ASP A 169 -13.60 7.61 3.85
C ASP A 169 -14.12 6.76 2.69
N SER A 170 -15.19 7.23 2.05
CA SER A 170 -15.73 6.66 0.82
C SER A 170 -15.05 7.29 -0.38
N VAL A 171 -14.23 6.53 -1.09
CA VAL A 171 -13.44 7.01 -2.23
C VAL A 171 -14.07 6.55 -3.54
N SER A 172 -14.41 7.50 -4.42
CA SER A 172 -14.90 7.21 -5.76
C SER A 172 -13.76 6.82 -6.69
N PHE A 173 -13.92 5.74 -7.44
CA PHE A 173 -12.98 5.33 -8.49
C PHE A 173 -13.72 4.51 -9.55
N SER A 174 -13.11 4.30 -10.72
CA SER A 174 -13.69 3.47 -11.78
C SER A 174 -12.66 2.51 -12.35
N ILE A 175 -13.11 1.32 -12.73
CA ILE A 175 -12.32 0.34 -13.47
C ILE A 175 -12.46 0.64 -14.96
N ASP A 176 -11.63 1.53 -15.48
CA ASP A 176 -11.69 2.06 -16.85
C ASP A 176 -10.38 1.91 -17.62
N ARG A 177 -9.38 1.22 -17.04
CA ARG A 177 -8.05 1.00 -17.63
C ARG A 177 -7.80 -0.48 -17.88
N SER A 178 -6.85 -0.80 -18.76
CA SER A 178 -6.48 -2.17 -19.09
C SER A 178 -4.99 -2.27 -19.42
N ASP A 179 -4.30 -3.29 -18.93
CA ASP A 179 -2.85 -3.46 -19.10
C ASP A 179 -2.43 -4.85 -19.63
N GLY A 180 -3.31 -5.51 -20.39
CA GLY A 180 -3.03 -6.82 -21.00
C GLY A 180 -3.06 -7.99 -20.01
N ILE A 181 -3.07 -7.74 -18.70
CA ILE A 181 -3.40 -8.72 -17.66
C ILE A 181 -4.92 -8.73 -17.41
N GLY A 182 -5.54 -7.55 -17.47
CA GLY A 182 -6.97 -7.36 -17.31
C GLY A 182 -7.30 -5.91 -17.01
N ASP A 183 -8.58 -5.64 -16.80
CA ASP A 183 -9.04 -4.30 -16.48
C ASP A 183 -8.69 -3.94 -15.03
N TYR A 184 -8.48 -2.65 -14.78
CA TYR A 184 -8.14 -2.11 -13.47
C TYR A 184 -8.60 -0.66 -13.32
N GLY A 185 -8.76 -0.23 -12.07
CA GLY A 185 -8.97 1.15 -11.66
C GLY A 185 -7.81 1.66 -10.82
N LEU A 186 -7.68 2.98 -10.71
CA LEU A 186 -6.80 3.61 -9.74
C LEU A 186 -7.63 4.25 -8.65
N LEU A 187 -7.33 3.90 -7.40
CA LEU A 187 -7.87 4.54 -6.21
C LEU A 187 -6.75 5.39 -5.61
N THR A 188 -6.93 6.71 -5.62
CA THR A 188 -5.93 7.67 -5.17
C THR A 188 -6.19 8.08 -3.72
N LEU A 189 -5.13 8.06 -2.90
CA LEU A 189 -5.15 8.49 -1.50
C LEU A 189 -4.20 9.66 -1.30
N THR A 190 -4.68 10.76 -0.73
CA THR A 190 -3.82 11.87 -0.30
C THR A 190 -3.09 11.47 0.98
N VAL A 191 -1.75 11.52 0.97
CA VAL A 191 -0.93 11.11 2.12
C VAL A 191 -1.27 11.95 3.36
N SER A 192 -1.45 13.26 3.21
CA SER A 192 -1.74 14.15 4.33
C SER A 192 -3.07 13.86 5.04
N ASP A 193 -4.02 13.20 4.38
CA ASP A 193 -5.35 12.96 4.94
C ASP A 193 -5.33 11.83 5.98
N PHE A 194 -4.48 10.82 5.76
CA PHE A 194 -4.37 9.66 6.64
C PHE A 194 -3.09 9.61 7.48
N TYR A 195 -2.11 10.46 7.19
CA TYR A 195 -0.84 10.46 7.91
C TYR A 195 -1.03 10.76 9.40
N SER A 196 -0.57 9.84 10.24
CA SER A 196 -0.70 9.91 11.70
C SER A 196 0.64 9.75 12.44
N GLY A 197 1.76 9.82 11.72
CA GLY A 197 3.11 9.66 12.25
C GLY A 197 3.95 8.67 11.44
N ASN A 198 5.22 8.53 11.80
CA ASN A 198 6.11 7.59 11.12
C ASN A 198 5.61 6.14 11.28
N PRO A 199 5.76 5.28 10.25
CA PRO A 199 5.39 3.88 10.32
C PRO A 199 6.21 3.13 11.37
N ASP A 200 5.53 2.29 12.14
CA ASP A 200 6.16 1.25 12.95
C ASP A 200 6.58 0.05 12.06
N PRO A 201 7.14 -1.04 12.62
CA PRO A 201 7.49 -2.21 11.83
C PRO A 201 6.31 -2.90 11.11
N SER A 202 5.06 -2.65 11.52
CA SER A 202 3.86 -3.14 10.82
C SER A 202 3.43 -2.22 9.66
N GLY A 203 3.82 -0.94 9.72
CA GLY A 203 3.57 0.04 8.67
C GLY A 203 2.10 0.49 8.59
N TYR A 204 1.79 1.15 7.48
CA TYR A 204 0.41 1.53 7.17
C TYR A 204 -0.24 0.45 6.31
N GLU A 205 -1.39 -0.05 6.75
CA GLU A 205 -2.22 -1.01 6.01
C GLU A 205 -3.49 -0.32 5.51
N VAL A 206 -3.72 -0.37 4.21
CA VAL A 206 -4.96 0.10 3.58
C VAL A 206 -5.88 -1.09 3.38
N THR A 207 -7.13 -0.96 3.82
CA THR A 207 -8.20 -1.92 3.52
C THR A 207 -9.24 -1.22 2.64
N VAL A 208 -9.57 -1.86 1.52
CA VAL A 208 -10.55 -1.38 0.55
C VAL A 208 -11.73 -2.33 0.55
N GLU A 209 -12.93 -1.82 0.78
CA GLU A 209 -14.19 -2.58 0.74
C GLU A 209 -15.08 -2.06 -0.40
N ALA A 210 -15.37 -2.93 -1.35
CA ALA A 210 -16.22 -2.63 -2.50
C ALA A 210 -17.34 -3.67 -2.63
N GLY A 211 -18.55 -3.28 -2.21
CA GLY A 211 -19.71 -4.18 -2.17
C GLY A 211 -19.49 -5.32 -1.16
N ASP A 212 -19.57 -6.57 -1.62
CA ASP A 212 -19.37 -7.77 -0.78
C ASP A 212 -17.90 -8.26 -0.76
N SER A 213 -16.96 -7.51 -1.35
CA SER A 213 -15.54 -7.88 -1.42
C SER A 213 -14.66 -6.88 -0.68
N SER A 214 -13.63 -7.40 -0.03
CA SER A 214 -12.62 -6.62 0.68
C SER A 214 -11.22 -7.17 0.38
N ASP A 215 -10.23 -6.29 0.33
CA ASP A 215 -8.81 -6.65 0.27
C ASP A 215 -7.95 -5.63 1.02
N SER A 216 -6.77 -6.05 1.49
CA SER A 216 -5.86 -5.24 2.30
C SER A 216 -4.45 -5.21 1.71
N PHE A 217 -3.76 -4.08 1.82
CA PHE A 217 -2.44 -3.87 1.25
C PHE A 217 -1.55 -3.02 2.16
N ASN A 218 -0.31 -3.46 2.38
CA ASN A 218 0.67 -2.71 3.16
C ASN A 218 1.40 -1.70 2.27
N LEU A 219 1.35 -0.43 2.64
CA LEU A 219 2.08 0.64 1.95
C LEU A 219 3.58 0.52 2.23
N ASP A 220 4.41 0.99 1.29
CA ASP A 220 5.86 1.08 1.53
C ASP A 220 6.14 2.13 2.60
N SER A 221 6.59 1.69 3.77
CA SER A 221 6.94 2.53 4.91
C SER A 221 7.91 3.65 4.52
N LYS A 222 8.81 3.46 3.55
CA LYS A 222 9.75 4.50 3.13
C LYS A 222 9.07 5.75 2.57
N HIS A 223 7.89 5.59 1.98
CA HIS A 223 7.10 6.72 1.47
C HIS A 223 6.46 7.55 2.58
N LEU A 224 6.46 7.03 3.81
CA LEU A 224 5.72 7.55 4.97
C LEU A 224 6.64 7.90 6.15
N LEU A 225 7.97 7.88 5.99
CA LEU A 225 8.90 8.45 6.98
C LEU A 225 8.98 9.97 6.77
N ARG A 226 8.14 10.72 7.49
CA ARG A 226 7.94 12.18 7.27
C ARG A 226 8.11 13.03 8.52
N THR A 227 7.95 12.47 9.72
CA THR A 227 8.05 13.20 10.99
C THR A 227 9.48 13.20 11.50
N VAL A 228 10.01 14.39 11.80
CA VAL A 228 11.29 14.57 12.47
C VAL A 228 11.15 14.13 13.91
N GLU A 229 12.03 13.24 14.35
CA GLU A 229 12.04 12.70 15.72
C GLU A 229 13.28 13.15 16.47
N GLU A 230 14.40 13.35 15.77
CA GLU A 230 15.68 13.67 16.39
C GLU A 230 16.44 14.73 15.59
N VAL A 231 17.09 15.64 16.34
CA VAL A 231 18.03 16.64 15.84
C VAL A 231 19.33 16.50 16.65
N GLN A 232 20.46 16.51 15.97
CA GLN A 232 21.79 16.54 16.59
C GLN A 232 22.62 17.64 15.95
N THR A 233 23.47 18.29 16.74
CA THR A 233 24.29 19.41 16.27
C THR A 233 25.76 19.20 16.63
N GLU A 234 26.66 19.73 15.81
CA GLU A 234 28.09 19.74 16.09
C GLU A 234 28.75 21.00 15.52
N SER A 235 29.78 21.50 16.23
CA SER A 235 30.62 22.60 15.80
C SER A 235 32.10 22.24 15.94
N PHE A 236 32.88 22.57 14.92
CA PHE A 236 34.34 22.42 14.92
C PHE A 236 35.02 23.78 14.72
N GLY A 237 36.01 24.09 15.55
CA GLY A 237 36.89 25.23 15.30
C GLY A 237 37.88 24.92 14.17
N TYR A 238 37.90 25.75 13.14
CA TYR A 238 38.90 25.67 12.08
C TYR A 238 40.20 26.38 12.51
N MET A 239 41.31 25.65 12.48
CA MET A 239 42.58 26.09 13.07
C MET A 239 43.51 26.71 12.02
N GLY A 240 44.01 27.91 12.29
CA GLY A 240 45.08 28.56 11.54
C GLY A 240 46.43 28.37 12.23
N THR A 241 47.52 28.57 11.47
CA THR A 241 48.88 28.47 12.02
C THR A 241 49.78 29.61 11.55
N GLY A 242 50.76 29.98 12.38
CA GLY A 242 51.83 30.88 11.98
C GLY A 242 51.32 32.24 11.50
N SER A 243 51.42 32.51 10.18
CA SER A 243 51.01 33.80 9.60
C SER A 243 49.51 34.06 9.61
N ASP A 244 48.69 33.02 9.78
CA ASP A 244 47.23 33.16 9.89
C ASP A 244 46.85 33.75 11.26
N CYS A 245 47.74 33.61 12.24
CA CYS A 245 47.51 34.01 13.61
C CYS A 245 48.12 35.39 13.91
N SER A 246 47.41 36.16 14.74
CA SER A 246 47.86 37.49 15.16
C SER A 246 48.57 37.47 16.52
N GLY A 247 49.50 38.40 16.72
CA GLY A 247 50.18 38.59 18.00
C GLY A 247 51.17 37.47 18.35
N ASN A 248 51.04 36.93 19.57
CA ASN A 248 51.91 35.88 20.12
C ASN A 248 51.25 34.48 20.09
N THR A 249 50.27 34.28 19.19
CA THR A 249 49.56 33.01 19.03
C THR A 249 50.20 32.21 17.91
N ASP A 250 50.60 30.96 18.20
CA ASP A 250 51.16 30.03 17.22
C ASP A 250 50.05 29.27 16.46
N ASN A 251 48.96 28.91 17.16
CA ASN A 251 47.77 28.25 16.62
C ASN A 251 46.52 28.97 17.09
N CYS A 252 45.67 29.40 16.16
CA CYS A 252 44.50 30.23 16.42
C CYS A 252 43.24 29.62 15.81
N VAL A 253 42.07 29.92 16.37
CA VAL A 253 40.80 29.57 15.74
C VAL A 253 40.47 30.67 14.72
N LEU A 254 40.33 30.31 13.44
CA LEU A 254 39.98 31.25 12.37
C LEU A 254 38.46 31.41 12.22
N GLY A 255 37.70 30.40 12.65
CA GLY A 255 36.25 30.38 12.59
C GLY A 255 35.70 29.01 12.92
N VAL A 256 34.43 28.77 12.60
CA VAL A 256 33.73 27.53 12.98
C VAL A 256 33.04 26.87 11.80
N VAL A 257 33.03 25.54 11.79
CA VAL A 257 32.23 24.72 10.87
C VAL A 257 31.05 24.19 11.67
N LEU A 258 29.84 24.51 11.22
CA LEU A 258 28.60 24.09 11.86
C LEU A 258 27.96 22.96 11.04
N THR A 259 27.48 21.92 11.73
CA THR A 259 26.79 20.78 11.09
C THR A 259 25.62 20.34 11.95
N THR A 260 24.50 20.02 11.32
CA THR A 260 23.34 19.43 11.99
C THR A 260 22.92 18.13 11.30
N TRP A 261 22.29 17.24 12.03
CA TRP A 261 21.68 16.02 11.53
C TRP A 261 20.23 16.00 11.96
N ILE A 262 19.31 15.85 11.00
CA ILE A 262 17.87 15.96 11.22
C ILE A 262 17.18 14.74 10.63
N GLY A 263 16.42 14.01 11.44
CA GLY A 263 15.98 12.70 11.01
C GLY A 263 15.07 11.94 11.95
N LEU A 264 14.99 10.64 11.67
CA LEU A 264 14.41 9.62 12.54
C LEU A 264 15.33 9.35 13.72
N ASP A 265 14.75 9.03 14.87
CA ASP A 265 15.52 8.66 16.06
C ASP A 265 16.40 7.44 15.78
N ALA A 266 17.68 7.54 16.15
CA ALA A 266 18.64 6.47 15.97
C ALA A 266 19.05 5.85 17.31
N ILE A 267 19.18 4.52 17.34
CA ILE A 267 19.53 3.82 18.58
C ILE A 267 20.93 4.24 19.06
N GLY A 268 21.01 4.73 20.31
CA GLY A 268 22.25 5.01 21.02
C GLY A 268 22.77 6.41 20.76
N SER A 269 24.04 6.53 20.36
CA SER A 269 24.69 7.80 19.99
C SER A 269 24.92 7.90 18.48
N SER A 270 24.07 7.23 17.70
CA SER A 270 24.15 7.24 16.24
C SER A 270 23.56 8.54 15.71
N ARG A 271 23.97 8.95 14.50
CA ARG A 271 23.32 10.10 13.85
C ARG A 271 21.88 9.72 13.45
N PRO A 272 20.94 10.68 13.46
CA PRO A 272 19.57 10.49 13.00
C PRO A 272 19.47 9.80 11.64
N GLY A 273 18.42 9.01 11.41
CA GLY A 273 18.15 8.37 10.12
C GLY A 273 17.63 9.38 9.08
N GLY A 274 18.07 9.26 7.82
CA GLY A 274 17.61 10.15 6.75
C GLY A 274 16.12 9.98 6.41
N MET A 275 15.47 11.08 6.03
CA MET A 275 14.05 11.11 5.62
C MET A 275 13.92 11.79 4.24
N PRO A 276 13.89 11.02 3.14
CA PRO A 276 14.00 11.58 1.79
C PRO A 276 12.76 12.32 1.32
N LEU A 277 11.64 12.20 2.01
CA LEU A 277 10.37 12.82 1.62
C LEU A 277 9.81 13.75 2.71
N ALA A 278 10.58 14.06 3.74
CA ALA A 278 10.13 14.93 4.82
C ALA A 278 10.11 16.41 4.38
N ASN A 279 9.19 17.16 4.96
CA ASN A 279 9.07 18.61 4.82
C ASN A 279 9.24 19.25 6.19
N TYR A 280 10.20 20.17 6.33
CA TYR A 280 10.48 20.85 7.60
C TYR A 280 11.24 22.17 7.39
N ASN A 281 11.21 23.05 8.39
CA ASN A 281 12.03 24.26 8.42
C ASN A 281 13.05 24.18 9.55
N VAL A 282 14.26 24.65 9.29
CA VAL A 282 15.39 24.65 10.23
C VAL A 282 15.79 26.08 10.55
N THR A 283 15.97 26.35 11.84
CA THR A 283 16.60 27.57 12.35
C THR A 283 17.86 27.17 13.12
N ALA A 284 18.99 27.78 12.80
CA ALA A 284 20.28 27.46 13.41
C ALA A 284 20.97 28.74 13.91
N THR A 285 21.42 28.72 15.16
CA THR A 285 22.05 29.88 15.81
C THR A 285 23.24 29.47 16.67
N LEU A 286 24.29 30.27 16.64
CA LEU A 286 25.42 30.21 17.58
C LEU A 286 25.37 31.44 18.47
N SER A 287 25.43 31.25 19.79
CA SER A 287 25.43 32.36 20.77
C SER A 287 26.71 32.35 21.59
N GLU A 288 27.31 33.52 21.80
CA GLU A 288 28.42 33.78 22.71
C GLU A 288 27.85 34.24 24.06
N GLY A 289 27.79 33.35 25.05
CA GLY A 289 27.03 33.61 26.27
C GLY A 289 25.56 33.92 25.99
N THR A 290 25.16 35.19 26.09
CA THR A 290 23.80 35.66 25.76
C THR A 290 23.71 36.43 24.43
N ASP A 291 24.84 36.72 23.81
CA ASP A 291 24.91 37.53 22.59
C ASP A 291 24.87 36.61 21.37
N LEU A 292 24.10 37.00 20.35
CA LEU A 292 23.98 36.23 19.11
C LEU A 292 25.27 36.40 18.29
N ALA A 293 26.01 35.31 18.10
CA ALA A 293 27.25 35.29 17.31
C ALA A 293 26.97 35.00 15.83
N VAL A 294 26.22 33.93 15.55
CA VAL A 294 25.82 33.53 14.19
C VAL A 294 24.32 33.27 14.17
N SER A 295 23.65 33.75 13.12
CA SER A 295 22.28 33.38 12.80
C SER A 295 22.25 32.95 11.35
N TYR A 296 22.21 31.64 11.13
CA TYR A 296 22.18 31.08 9.78
C TYR A 296 20.83 31.42 9.12
N PRO A 297 20.78 31.59 7.80
CA PRO A 297 19.53 31.74 7.07
C PRO A 297 18.58 30.58 7.37
N SER A 298 17.27 30.86 7.39
CA SER A 298 16.28 29.80 7.56
C SER A 298 16.36 28.82 6.39
N ILE A 299 16.42 27.53 6.71
CA ILE A 299 16.49 26.47 5.71
C ILE A 299 15.09 25.86 5.59
N THR A 300 14.59 25.75 4.37
CA THR A 300 13.36 25.02 4.07
C THR A 300 13.71 23.72 3.38
N VAL A 301 13.21 22.61 3.91
CA VAL A 301 13.34 21.29 3.30
C VAL A 301 12.00 20.87 2.72
N VAL A 302 11.99 20.54 1.43
CA VAL A 302 10.83 20.02 0.71
C VAL A 302 11.21 18.74 0.00
N ASN A 303 10.54 17.63 0.32
CA ASN A 303 10.79 16.31 -0.26
C ASN A 303 12.30 15.96 -0.29
N GLY A 304 12.99 16.15 0.84
CA GLY A 304 14.41 15.85 0.96
C GLY A 304 15.35 16.82 0.25
N ILE A 305 14.88 17.96 -0.24
CA ILE A 305 15.72 19.02 -0.81
C ILE A 305 15.74 20.19 0.16
N ALA A 306 16.90 20.45 0.76
CA ALA A 306 17.14 21.60 1.61
C ALA A 306 17.56 22.80 0.78
N THR A 307 16.89 23.92 0.96
CA THR A 307 17.20 25.20 0.29
C THR A 307 17.28 26.31 1.32
N TRP A 308 18.22 27.23 1.12
CA TRP A 308 18.31 28.47 1.89
C TRP A 308 18.69 29.63 0.97
N GLU A 309 18.15 30.79 1.30
CA GLU A 309 18.49 32.05 0.65
C GLU A 309 19.03 33.00 1.71
N ASP A 310 20.23 33.53 1.49
CA ASP A 310 20.80 34.55 2.34
C ASP A 310 20.64 35.93 1.69
N SER A 311 19.66 36.68 2.18
CA SER A 311 19.39 38.04 1.68
C SER A 311 20.55 39.02 1.88
N ASP A 312 21.45 38.76 2.84
CA ASP A 312 22.59 39.62 3.15
C ASP A 312 23.90 39.10 2.50
N GLY A 313 23.88 37.89 1.94
CA GLY A 313 24.97 37.28 1.16
C GLY A 313 26.20 36.85 1.97
N GLU A 314 26.09 36.78 3.30
CA GLU A 314 27.13 36.40 4.25
C GLU A 314 27.45 34.90 4.19
N TYR A 315 26.44 34.05 4.03
CA TYR A 315 26.52 32.59 3.96
C TYR A 315 26.21 32.06 2.55
N GLY A 316 25.70 32.93 1.67
CA GLY A 316 25.29 32.59 0.31
C GLY A 316 24.00 31.79 0.23
N ASP A 317 23.55 31.56 -1.00
CA ASP A 317 22.40 30.72 -1.31
C ASP A 317 22.84 29.29 -1.62
N GLY A 318 22.03 28.31 -1.27
CA GLY A 318 22.38 26.92 -1.55
C GLY A 318 21.20 25.96 -1.60
N GLU A 319 21.50 24.80 -2.18
CA GLU A 319 20.60 23.67 -2.31
C GLU A 319 21.38 22.38 -2.02
N LEU A 320 20.79 21.48 -1.22
CA LEU A 320 21.38 20.18 -0.89
C LEU A 320 20.32 19.09 -0.76
N GLN A 321 20.61 17.91 -1.30
CA GLN A 321 19.81 16.70 -1.06
C GLN A 321 20.09 16.16 0.34
N VAL A 322 19.05 16.04 1.16
CA VAL A 322 19.04 15.44 2.49
C VAL A 322 18.07 14.26 2.53
N GLY A 323 18.37 13.26 3.35
CA GLY A 323 17.51 12.10 3.57
C GLY A 323 17.87 10.84 2.77
N ASP A 324 18.20 10.95 1.48
CA ASP A 324 18.55 9.78 0.66
C ASP A 324 19.89 9.14 1.04
N TYR A 325 20.89 9.98 1.34
CA TYR A 325 22.27 9.55 1.65
C TYR A 325 22.68 9.84 3.09
N GLY A 326 21.72 10.18 3.95
CA GLY A 326 21.96 10.53 5.35
C GLY A 326 21.09 11.70 5.81
N SER A 327 21.20 12.07 7.07
CA SER A 327 20.51 13.18 7.71
C SER A 327 21.36 14.45 7.83
N GLU A 328 22.61 14.39 7.38
CA GLU A 328 23.57 15.48 7.52
C GLU A 328 23.16 16.69 6.70
N LEU A 329 23.16 17.85 7.35
CA LEU A 329 22.95 19.16 6.78
C LEU A 329 24.14 20.06 7.19
N PRO A 330 25.09 20.28 6.27
CA PRO A 330 26.19 21.20 6.47
C PRO A 330 25.68 22.64 6.48
N LEU A 331 26.12 23.43 7.46
CA LEU A 331 25.84 24.87 7.55
C LEU A 331 27.10 25.63 7.17
N ASP A 332 27.38 25.61 5.86
CA ASP A 332 28.61 26.13 5.28
C ASP A 332 28.67 27.66 5.38
N GLY A 333 29.86 28.17 5.71
CA GLY A 333 30.15 29.61 5.79
C GLY A 333 30.73 30.20 4.50
N SER A 334 31.45 31.31 4.65
CA SER A 334 31.96 32.13 3.54
C SER A 334 33.37 31.75 3.05
N GLU A 335 34.18 31.09 3.89
CA GLU A 335 35.60 30.80 3.62
C GLU A 335 35.90 29.29 3.59
N SER A 336 36.89 28.88 2.80
CA SER A 336 37.18 27.44 2.58
C SER A 336 37.99 26.82 3.72
N ALA A 337 37.46 25.73 4.29
CA ALA A 337 38.16 24.84 5.19
C ALA A 337 38.56 23.55 4.46
N THR A 338 39.73 23.57 3.80
CA THR A 338 40.19 22.47 2.93
C THR A 338 40.34 21.13 3.65
N GLU A 339 40.60 21.15 4.96
CA GLU A 339 40.76 19.95 5.77
C GLU A 339 39.46 19.18 5.98
N PHE A 340 38.33 19.89 5.94
CA PHE A 340 37.00 19.34 6.11
C PHE A 340 36.27 19.13 4.78
N ASP A 341 36.82 19.62 3.66
CA ASP A 341 36.13 19.73 2.35
C ASP A 341 34.81 20.51 2.48
N ARG A 342 34.85 21.58 3.28
CA ARG A 342 33.69 22.37 3.72
C ARG A 342 34.03 23.85 3.77
N MET A 343 33.02 24.69 4.01
CA MET A 343 33.23 26.12 4.28
C MET A 343 33.02 26.41 5.77
N TYR A 344 33.87 27.26 6.34
CA TYR A 344 33.75 27.71 7.73
C TYR A 344 33.23 29.15 7.79
N ILE A 345 32.63 29.50 8.92
CA ILE A 345 32.20 30.86 9.24
C ILE A 345 33.34 31.55 9.98
N PRO A 346 34.00 32.56 9.38
CA PRO A 346 35.09 33.28 10.02
C PRO A 346 34.65 33.98 11.32
N LEU A 347 35.54 34.05 12.31
CA LEU A 347 35.26 34.84 13.52
C LEU A 347 34.99 36.32 13.22
N SER A 348 35.52 36.85 12.12
CA SER A 348 35.25 38.23 11.67
C SER A 348 33.80 38.47 11.25
N ASP A 349 33.08 37.40 10.93
CA ASP A 349 31.71 37.45 10.45
C ASP A 349 30.73 37.30 11.63
N PHE A 350 31.25 37.09 12.84
CA PHE A 350 30.41 37.00 14.04
C PHE A 350 29.78 38.36 14.36
N LYS A 351 28.50 38.33 14.72
CA LYS A 351 27.71 39.49 15.14
C LYS A 351 28.02 39.90 16.59
N SER A 352 28.58 38.99 17.38
CA SER A 352 29.10 39.22 18.73
C SER A 352 30.56 39.72 18.67
N SER A 353 31.23 39.85 19.83
CA SER A 353 32.64 40.26 19.82
C SER A 353 33.57 39.16 19.33
N GLY A 354 33.15 37.89 19.39
CA GLY A 354 33.97 36.75 19.00
C GLY A 354 35.11 36.49 20.00
N ASP A 355 34.87 36.80 21.28
CA ASP A 355 35.87 36.69 22.34
C ASP A 355 35.93 35.26 22.90
N TYR A 356 36.96 35.01 23.71
CA TYR A 356 37.07 33.77 24.46
C TYR A 356 35.92 33.64 25.47
N GLY A 357 35.37 32.43 25.57
CA GLY A 357 34.28 32.11 26.47
C GLY A 357 33.45 30.95 25.94
N CYS A 358 32.25 30.82 26.49
CA CYS A 358 31.37 29.72 26.17
C CYS A 358 30.37 30.07 25.07
N TYR A 359 30.24 29.18 24.11
CA TYR A 359 29.38 29.28 22.95
C TYR A 359 28.34 28.17 22.95
N THR A 360 27.10 28.52 22.63
CA THR A 360 25.98 27.58 22.50
C THR A 360 25.55 27.50 21.05
N PHE A 361 25.65 26.32 20.44
CA PHE A 361 25.09 26.06 19.12
C PHE A 361 23.73 25.38 19.29
N SER A 362 22.68 26.02 18.79
CA SER A 362 21.29 25.56 18.89
C SER A 362 20.66 25.45 17.50
N VAL A 363 19.95 24.35 17.28
CA VAL A 363 19.15 24.12 16.08
C VAL A 363 17.74 23.71 16.46
N ASP A 364 16.77 24.40 15.88
CA ASP A 364 15.34 24.12 16.03
C ASP A 364 14.73 23.74 14.68
N VAL A 365 13.92 22.67 14.68
CA VAL A 365 13.21 22.17 13.51
C VAL A 365 11.72 22.25 13.76
N THR A 366 10.98 22.77 12.77
CA THR A 366 9.52 22.87 12.81
C THR A 366 8.88 22.19 11.61
N GLN A 367 7.71 21.59 11.84
CA GLN A 367 6.92 20.94 10.80
C GLN A 367 5.48 21.42 10.88
N SER A 368 4.83 21.57 9.72
CA SER A 368 3.40 21.83 9.65
C SER A 368 2.61 20.53 9.81
N ASN A 369 1.40 20.63 10.36
CA ASN A 369 0.41 19.55 10.35
C ASN A 369 0.23 19.01 8.90
N PRO A 370 0.19 17.69 8.67
CA PRO A 370 0.21 16.56 9.63
C PRO A 370 1.59 16.00 9.95
N TRP A 371 2.65 16.60 9.44
CA TRP A 371 3.99 16.01 9.49
C TRP A 371 4.65 16.08 10.87
N GLY A 372 4.20 16.98 11.73
CA GLY A 372 4.68 17.07 13.11
C GLY A 372 3.75 17.89 13.99
N ALA A 373 4.07 17.94 15.28
CA ALA A 373 3.38 18.79 16.25
C ALA A 373 3.79 20.26 16.10
N GLU A 374 3.01 21.19 16.68
CA GLU A 374 3.37 22.62 16.69
C GLU A 374 4.65 22.93 17.49
N SER A 375 5.12 22.00 18.33
CA SER A 375 6.37 22.15 19.09
C SER A 375 7.60 21.85 18.22
N SER A 376 8.65 22.68 18.32
CA SER A 376 9.92 22.39 17.66
C SER A 376 10.61 21.17 18.28
N VAL A 377 11.30 20.41 17.43
CA VAL A 377 12.31 19.43 17.84
C VAL A 377 13.66 20.11 17.68
N GLY A 378 14.48 20.14 18.72
CA GLY A 378 15.73 20.89 18.69
C GLY A 378 16.85 20.21 19.47
N SER A 379 18.06 20.74 19.29
CA SER A 379 19.29 20.24 19.90
C SER A 379 20.21 21.40 20.24
N GLU A 380 20.92 21.27 21.36
CA GLU A 380 21.89 22.26 21.82
C GLU A 380 23.21 21.58 22.17
N THR A 381 24.32 22.19 21.75
CA THR A 381 25.68 21.79 22.12
C THR A 381 26.49 22.99 22.58
N TYR A 382 27.42 22.77 23.51
CA TYR A 382 28.17 23.83 24.18
C TYR A 382 29.66 23.70 23.89
N TYR A 383 30.32 24.82 23.63
CA TYR A 383 31.74 24.86 23.26
C TYR A 383 32.48 25.93 24.05
N GLU A 384 33.63 25.60 24.61
CA GLU A 384 34.54 26.56 25.21
C GLU A 384 35.59 26.99 24.18
N TYR A 385 35.63 28.29 23.89
CA TYR A 385 36.69 28.93 23.12
C TYR A 385 37.71 29.57 24.08
N GLU A 386 38.89 28.99 24.19
CA GLU A 386 39.91 29.43 25.14
C GLU A 386 41.29 29.60 24.51
N LYS A 387 42.16 30.34 25.22
CA LYS A 387 43.58 30.48 24.89
C LYS A 387 44.45 29.95 26.01
N SER A 388 45.24 28.93 25.71
CA SER A 388 46.25 28.36 26.60
C SER A 388 47.66 28.64 26.05
N GLY A 389 48.33 29.62 26.65
CA GLY A 389 49.66 30.06 26.18
C GLY A 389 49.61 30.69 24.79
N SER A 390 50.26 30.06 23.81
CA SER A 390 50.26 30.46 22.40
C SER A 390 49.28 29.66 21.53
N THR A 391 48.39 28.86 22.12
CA THR A 391 47.43 28.04 21.38
C THR A 391 46.01 28.36 21.81
N GLU A 392 45.14 28.58 20.83
CA GLU A 392 43.70 28.67 21.02
C GLU A 392 43.03 27.31 20.74
N SER A 393 41.85 27.10 21.29
CA SER A 393 41.10 25.87 21.10
C SER A 393 39.59 26.09 21.17
N TRP A 394 38.86 25.35 20.34
CA TRP A 394 37.41 25.24 20.37
C TRP A 394 37.03 23.83 20.82
N THR A 395 36.46 23.69 22.01
CA THR A 395 36.30 22.37 22.65
C THR A 395 34.87 22.13 23.08
N LEU A 396 34.31 20.96 22.75
CA LEU A 396 32.99 20.55 23.22
C LEU A 396 33.00 20.37 24.74
N VAL A 397 32.06 21.01 25.43
CA VAL A 397 31.87 20.94 26.87
C VAL A 397 30.44 20.49 27.22
N SER A 398 30.22 20.06 28.46
CA SER A 398 28.90 19.58 28.89
C SER A 398 27.88 20.71 29.07
N ASN A 399 28.35 21.93 29.31
CA ASN A 399 27.52 23.09 29.58
C ASN A 399 28.32 24.40 29.47
N CYS A 400 27.60 25.45 29.09
CA CYS A 400 27.86 26.82 29.52
C CYS A 400 27.09 27.08 30.84
#